data_AF-A0A4U6D7B6-F1
#
_entry.id   AF-A0A4U6D7B6-F1
#
_cell.length_a   1.000
_cell.length_b   1.000
_cell.length_c   1.000
_cell.angle_alpha   90.00
_cell.angle_beta   90.00
_cell.angle_gamma   90.00
#
_symmetry.space_group_name_H-M   'P 1'
#
loop_
_entity.id
_entity.type
_entity.pdbx_description
1 polymer ?
#
loop_
_entity_poly.entity_id
_entity_poly.type
_entity_poly.pdbx_seq_one_letter_code
_entity_poly.pdbx_strand_id
1 'polypeptide(L)'
;MTHEKIFKRKDGSRVKVSVWLYVHLNKSNWGYSIFLREVESDRWIDPFSDSEYITRVIKPKFKNTTKHDSFDNYISKKEIMEAKLELWKIIKPV
;
A
#
# COMPACT_ATOMS: atom_id res chain seq x y z
N MET A 1 -12.53 -11.65 -3.36
CA MET A 1 -12.71 -11.13 -1.99
C MET A 1 -11.52 -10.24 -1.67
N THR A 2 -11.75 -9.13 -0.98
CA THR A 2 -10.72 -8.12 -0.66
C THR A 2 -10.62 -7.96 0.85
N HIS A 3 -9.42 -7.77 1.37
CA HIS A 3 -9.14 -7.45 2.77
C HIS A 3 -8.40 -6.12 2.86
N GLU A 4 -8.79 -5.27 3.81
CA GLU A 4 -8.13 -4.00 4.06
C GLU A 4 -7.47 -3.98 5.43
N LYS A 5 -6.23 -3.47 5.50
CA LYS A 5 -5.50 -3.26 6.74
C LYS A 5 -4.89 -1.87 6.81
N ILE A 6 -5.07 -1.20 7.95
CA ILE A 6 -4.51 0.13 8.20
C ILE A 6 -3.35 0.01 9.20
N PHE A 7 -2.18 0.47 8.77
CA PHE A 7 -0.97 0.58 9.57
C PHE A 7 -0.79 2.02 10.05
N LYS A 8 -0.57 2.21 11.34
CA LYS A 8 -0.22 3.52 11.93
C LYS A 8 1.30 3.65 12.00
N ARG A 9 1.85 4.76 11.51
CA ARG A 9 3.28 5.06 11.51
C ARG A 9 3.68 5.83 12.77
N LYS A 10 4.99 5.84 13.07
CA LYS A 10 5.54 6.55 14.23
C LYS A 10 5.39 8.08 14.12
N ASP A 11 5.39 8.60 12.91
CA ASP A 11 5.20 10.03 12.61
C ASP A 11 3.71 10.44 12.66
N GLY A 12 2.79 9.53 12.95
CA GLY A 12 1.34 9.78 13.01
C GLY A 12 0.61 9.59 11.68
N SER A 13 1.34 9.40 10.57
CA SER A 13 0.73 9.08 9.28
C SER A 13 0.13 7.66 9.29
N ARG A 14 -0.74 7.38 8.32
CA ARG A 14 -1.38 6.07 8.18
C ARG A 14 -1.23 5.55 6.76
N VAL A 15 -1.10 4.23 6.66
CA VAL A 15 -1.03 3.52 5.39
C VAL A 15 -2.11 2.46 5.37
N LYS A 16 -3.01 2.51 4.39
CA LYS A 16 -4.02 1.48 4.15
C LYS A 16 -3.53 0.59 3.02
N VAL A 17 -3.62 -0.72 3.23
CA VAL A 17 -3.35 -1.76 2.23
C VAL A 17 -4.65 -2.48 1.95
N SER A 18 -5.06 -2.49 0.70
CA SER A 18 -6.16 -3.33 0.22
C SER A 18 -5.52 -4.48 -0.56
N VAL A 19 -5.79 -5.73 -0.18
CA VAL A 19 -5.26 -6.93 -0.83
C VAL A 19 -6.39 -7.84 -1.31
N TRP A 20 -6.22 -8.48 -2.46
CA TRP A 20 -7.17 -9.47 -2.96
C TRP A 20 -6.45 -10.63 -3.64
N LEU A 21 -7.05 -11.81 -3.53
CA LEU A 21 -6.65 -12.99 -4.28
C LEU A 21 -7.59 -13.15 -5.47
N TYR A 22 -7.04 -13.42 -6.65
CA TYR A 22 -7.80 -13.68 -7.87
C TYR A 22 -7.17 -14.81 -8.68
N VAL A 23 -7.97 -15.49 -9.50
CA VAL A 23 -7.51 -16.55 -10.39
C VAL A 23 -7.56 -16.05 -11.83
N HIS A 24 -6.47 -16.20 -12.56
CA HIS A 24 -6.39 -15.87 -13.98
C HIS A 24 -5.58 -16.95 -14.70
N LEU A 25 -6.11 -17.50 -15.79
CA LEU A 25 -5.48 -18.59 -16.56
C LEU A 25 -5.01 -19.76 -15.66
N ASN A 26 -5.90 -20.23 -14.77
CA ASN A 26 -5.62 -21.29 -13.79
C ASN A 26 -4.44 -21.02 -12.84
N LYS A 27 -4.01 -19.76 -12.70
CA LYS A 27 -2.98 -19.34 -11.75
C LYS A 27 -3.59 -18.43 -10.67
N SER A 28 -3.22 -18.69 -9.42
CA SER A 28 -3.56 -17.82 -8.30
C SER A 28 -2.62 -16.62 -8.26
N ASN A 29 -3.20 -15.42 -8.27
CA ASN A 29 -2.49 -14.16 -8.27
C ASN A 29 -2.96 -13.28 -7.11
N TRP A 30 -2.06 -12.41 -6.65
CA TRP A 30 -2.33 -11.44 -5.60
C TRP A 30 -2.31 -10.04 -6.19
N GLY A 31 -3.39 -9.29 -5.99
CA GLY A 31 -3.44 -7.86 -6.24
C GLY A 31 -3.38 -7.09 -4.92
N TYR A 32 -2.86 -5.86 -4.98
CA TYR A 32 -2.89 -4.95 -3.84
C TYR A 32 -2.90 -3.49 -4.30
N SER A 33 -3.49 -2.63 -3.46
CA SER A 33 -3.49 -1.18 -3.58
C SER A 33 -3.07 -0.56 -2.25
N ILE A 34 -2.39 0.59 -2.31
CA ILE A 34 -1.88 1.30 -1.14
C ILE A 34 -2.45 2.71 -1.14
N PHE A 35 -2.91 3.14 0.02
CA PHE A 35 -3.38 4.50 0.24
C PHE A 35 -2.67 5.10 1.44
N LEU A 36 -2.32 6.37 1.34
CA LEU A 36 -1.62 7.13 2.37
C LEU A 36 -2.55 8.16 2.96
N ARG A 37 -2.44 8.39 4.27
CA ARG A 37 -3.13 9.47 4.95
C ARG A 37 -2.11 10.18 5.83
N GLU A 38 -1.85 11.43 5.48
CA GLU A 38 -0.92 12.28 6.23
C GLU A 38 -1.45 12.58 7.63
N VAL A 39 -0.56 13.07 8.49
CA VAL A 39 -0.90 13.57 9.82
C VAL A 39 -1.94 14.68 9.66
N GLU A 40 -3.01 14.63 10.45
CA GLU A 40 -4.12 15.62 10.43
C GLU A 40 -4.93 15.73 9.13
N SER A 41 -4.56 15.04 8.05
CA SER A 41 -5.38 14.96 6.85
C SER A 41 -6.57 14.03 7.07
N ASP A 42 -7.73 14.36 6.51
CA ASP A 42 -8.89 13.46 6.44
C ASP A 42 -8.97 12.64 5.15
N ARG A 43 -8.09 12.92 4.18
CA ARG A 43 -8.09 12.27 2.88
C ARG A 43 -7.13 11.08 2.84
N TRP A 44 -7.58 10.02 2.19
CA TRP A 44 -6.74 8.93 1.72
C TRP A 44 -6.30 9.24 0.29
N ILE A 45 -5.01 9.10 0.04
CA ILE A 45 -4.35 9.45 -1.21
C ILE A 45 -3.77 8.18 -1.80
N ASP A 46 -4.06 7.91 -3.06
CA ASP A 46 -3.32 6.91 -3.83
C ASP A 46 -2.06 7.59 -4.39
N PRO A 47 -0.86 7.19 -3.94
CA PRO A 47 0.38 7.85 -4.33
C PRO A 47 0.71 7.69 -5.83
N PHE A 48 0.00 6.83 -6.57
CA PHE A 48 0.22 6.59 -7.99
C PHE A 48 -0.78 7.30 -8.90
N SER A 49 -1.96 7.68 -8.38
CA SER A 49 -2.99 8.37 -9.17
C SER A 49 -3.10 9.86 -8.87
N ASP A 50 -2.64 10.30 -7.71
CA ASP A 50 -2.76 11.71 -7.29
C ASP A 50 -1.56 12.52 -7.82
N SER A 51 -1.78 13.22 -8.94
CA SER A 51 -0.79 14.10 -9.56
C SER A 51 -0.37 15.26 -8.65
N GLU A 52 -1.23 15.70 -7.73
CA GLU A 52 -0.88 16.70 -6.72
C GLU A 52 0.01 16.11 -5.61
N TYR A 53 -0.22 14.85 -5.21
CA TYR A 53 0.66 14.18 -4.24
C TYR A 53 2.05 13.91 -4.81
N ILE A 54 2.11 13.40 -6.04
CA ILE A 54 3.35 13.20 -6.79
C ILE A 54 4.13 14.54 -6.85
N THR A 55 3.45 15.65 -7.17
CA THR A 55 4.13 16.95 -7.28
C THR A 55 4.46 17.62 -5.94
N ARG A 56 3.66 17.40 -4.87
CA ARG A 56 3.90 17.99 -3.53
C ARG A 56 4.96 17.25 -2.72
N VAL A 57 5.08 15.92 -2.86
CA VAL A 57 6.07 15.09 -2.14
C VAL A 57 7.39 14.94 -2.91
N ILE A 58 7.45 15.28 -4.21
CA ILE A 58 8.72 15.56 -4.92
C ILE A 58 9.28 16.95 -4.50
N LYS A 59 9.41 17.19 -3.20
CA LYS A 59 10.65 17.78 -2.69
C LYS A 59 11.42 16.62 -2.08
N PRO A 60 12.34 15.99 -2.81
CA PRO A 60 13.10 14.87 -2.30
C PRO A 60 13.88 15.35 -1.08
N LYS A 61 13.39 15.04 0.12
CA LYS A 61 14.21 15.12 1.33
C LYS A 61 15.30 14.06 1.35
N PHE A 62 15.37 13.22 0.32
CA PHE A 62 16.43 12.24 0.12
C PHE A 62 17.19 12.57 -1.16
N LYS A 63 18.33 13.26 -0.99
CA LYS A 63 19.42 13.28 -1.96
C LYS A 63 19.85 11.83 -2.21
N ASN A 64 19.25 11.15 -3.17
CA ASN A 64 19.95 10.27 -4.11
C ASN A 64 18.97 9.40 -4.92
N THR A 65 19.17 9.50 -6.24
CA THR A 65 18.83 8.57 -7.32
C THR A 65 17.42 8.59 -7.91
N THR A 66 17.43 8.71 -9.23
CA THR A 66 16.43 8.43 -10.27
C THR A 66 15.87 6.99 -10.25
N LYS A 67 15.82 6.33 -9.09
CA LYS A 67 15.00 5.13 -8.95
C LYS A 67 13.56 5.61 -8.92
N HIS A 68 12.79 5.24 -9.95
CA HIS A 68 11.32 5.33 -9.95
C HIS A 68 10.80 5.09 -8.54
N ASP A 69 9.93 5.99 -8.04
CA ASP A 69 9.26 5.84 -6.75
C ASP A 69 8.63 4.44 -6.67
N SER A 70 9.35 3.51 -6.06
CA SER A 70 8.89 2.14 -5.93
C SER A 70 7.99 2.08 -4.72
N PHE A 71 7.00 1.18 -4.75
CA PHE A 71 6.10 0.90 -3.62
C PHE A 71 6.83 0.73 -2.28
N ASP A 72 8.09 0.28 -2.31
CA ASP A 72 8.97 0.10 -1.15
C ASP A 72 9.21 1.42 -0.36
N ASN A 73 9.00 2.60 -0.97
CA ASN A 73 9.16 3.89 -0.30
C ASN A 73 8.02 4.21 0.68
N TYR A 74 6.83 3.66 0.46
CA TYR A 74 5.62 4.00 1.22
C TYR A 74 5.15 2.85 2.12
N ILE A 75 5.49 1.62 1.74
CA ILE A 75 5.12 0.44 2.48
C ILE A 75 6.19 -0.64 2.43
N SER A 76 6.37 -1.33 3.56
CA SER A 76 7.29 -2.46 3.61
C SER A 76 6.65 -3.74 3.05
N LYS A 77 7.47 -4.60 2.43
CA LYS A 77 7.04 -5.95 2.01
C LYS A 77 6.43 -6.77 3.15
N LYS A 78 6.88 -6.53 4.40
CA LYS A 78 6.35 -7.18 5.60
C LYS A 78 4.88 -6.84 5.82
N GLU A 79 4.50 -5.58 5.67
CA GLU A 79 3.11 -5.12 5.87
C GLU A 79 2.17 -5.66 4.80
N ILE A 80 2.63 -5.70 3.55
CA ILE A 80 1.88 -6.34 2.46
C ILE A 80 1.69 -7.83 2.78
N MET A 81 2.75 -8.53 3.20
CA MET A 81 2.66 -9.94 3.55
C MET A 81 1.70 -10.18 4.72
N GLU A 82 1.73 -9.31 5.73
CA GLU A 82 0.83 -9.40 6.89
C GLU A 82 -0.64 -9.28 6.46
N ALA A 83 -0.97 -8.30 5.61
CA ALA A 83 -2.32 -8.17 5.06
C ALA A 83 -2.73 -9.38 4.21
N LYS A 84 -1.82 -9.93 3.39
CA LYS A 84 -2.09 -11.15 2.60
C LYS A 84 -2.36 -12.37 3.48
N LEU A 85 -1.58 -12.56 4.53
CA LEU A 85 -1.75 -13.66 5.48
C LEU A 85 -3.07 -13.57 6.23
N GLU A 86 -3.51 -12.35 6.59
CA GLU A 86 -4.84 -12.15 7.17
C GLU A 86 -5.95 -12.51 6.19
N LEU A 87 -5.88 -12.07 4.93
CA LEU A 87 -6.84 -12.49 3.92
C LEU A 87 -6.83 -14.02 3.77
N TRP A 88 -5.66 -14.64 3.68
CA TRP A 88 -5.52 -16.07 3.56
C TRP A 88 -6.17 -16.82 4.72
N LYS A 89 -6.00 -16.35 5.96
CA LYS A 89 -6.66 -16.95 7.14
C LYS A 89 -8.19 -16.93 7.04
N ILE A 90 -8.75 -15.93 6.36
CA ILE A 90 -10.20 -15.78 6.14
C ILE A 90 -10.69 -16.71 5.02
N ILE A 91 -9.93 -16.84 3.93
CA ILE A 91 -10.38 -17.51 2.71
C ILE A 91 -9.84 -18.92 2.51
N LYS A 92 -8.90 -19.37 3.35
CA LYS A 92 -8.30 -20.70 3.20
C LYS A 92 -9.39 -21.78 3.26
N PRO A 93 -9.31 -22.81 2.40
CA PRO A 93 -10.17 -23.99 2.53
C PRO A 93 -9.97 -24.64 3.90
N VAL A 94 -11.05 -25.24 4.42
CA VAL A 94 -11.03 -26.07 5.64
C VAL A 94 -10.41 -27.42 5.33
#